data_AF-A0A945YTF6-F1
#
_entry.id   AF-A0A945YTF6-F1
#
_cell.length_a   1.000
_cell.length_b   1.000
_cell.length_c   1.000
_cell.angle_alpha   90.00
_cell.angle_beta   90.00
_cell.angle_gamma   90.00
#
_symmetry.space_group_name_H-M   'P 1'
#
loop_
_entity.id
_entity.type
_entity.pdbx_description
1 polymer ?
#
loop_
_entity_poly.entity_id
_entity_poly.type
_entity_poly.pdbx_seq_one_letter_code
_entity_poly.pdbx_strand_id
1 'polypeptide(L)'
;MNNMTLGFQPDIYHFFESISPFLNYWLSFFFILTLIRLSIFIITKEKVSLYNSMIGEAAGIVLILSHTICFCMAIYAKDIFSTILFLWWGPGFLITGVILFLSKKNLINFNWALYGRVTSIACKVSYVIFMFIYWWLEDWSIIFTFSFWIIHDQINLAWFCTNADRTRRTFEDYFLIRLTYVGGLFIPFFINIPNSQILKPIAIGLLLLWIFSIRRLLKKGVFFNRPTGEGSFLRDIIYLPIKR
;
A
#
# COMPACT_ATOMS: atom_id res chain seq x y z
N MET A 1 3.16 2.66 40.57
CA MET A 1 2.46 3.94 40.31
C MET A 1 2.30 4.05 38.81
N ASN A 2 1.07 3.86 38.32
CA ASN A 2 0.75 3.93 36.89
C ASN A 2 0.83 5.39 36.46
N ASN A 3 1.91 5.77 35.79
CA ASN A 3 1.90 6.97 34.95
C ASN A 3 0.92 6.69 33.83
N MET A 4 -0.29 7.19 34.01
CA MET A 4 -1.32 7.29 33.00
C MET A 4 -0.81 8.32 31.98
N THR A 5 0.11 7.92 31.10
CA THR A 5 0.48 8.71 29.92
C THR A 5 -0.74 8.71 29.02
N LEU A 6 -1.57 9.72 29.18
CA LEU A 6 -2.63 10.05 28.25
C LEU A 6 -2.02 10.18 26.85
N GLY A 7 -2.23 9.14 26.02
CA GLY A 7 -2.44 9.32 24.60
C GLY A 7 -1.44 8.69 23.63
N PHE A 8 -0.42 7.95 24.06
CA PHE A 8 0.48 7.26 23.12
C PHE A 8 1.24 6.08 23.76
N GLN A 9 1.09 4.87 23.22
CA GLN A 9 1.76 3.64 23.67
C GLN A 9 2.72 3.10 22.59
N PRO A 10 4.06 3.32 22.74
CA PRO A 10 5.06 2.88 21.76
C PRO A 10 5.08 1.37 21.51
N ASP A 11 4.75 0.55 22.52
CA ASP A 11 4.76 -0.91 22.42
C ASP A 11 3.86 -1.46 21.30
N ILE A 12 2.80 -0.72 20.94
CA ILE A 12 1.91 -1.10 19.83
C ILE A 12 2.66 -1.02 18.49
N TYR A 13 3.51 -0.01 18.33
CA TYR A 13 4.29 0.22 17.12
C TYR A 13 5.47 -0.76 17.06
N HIS A 14 6.17 -0.98 18.18
CA HIS A 14 7.22 -1.99 18.28
C HIS A 14 6.70 -3.41 18.06
N PHE A 15 5.47 -3.71 18.51
CA PHE A 15 4.82 -4.98 18.15
C PHE A 15 4.69 -5.12 16.64
N PHE A 16 4.25 -4.07 15.94
CA PHE A 16 4.14 -4.13 14.49
C PHE A 16 5.50 -4.24 13.80
N GLU A 17 6.51 -3.52 14.30
CA GLU A 17 7.92 -3.67 13.86
C GLU A 17 8.39 -5.12 14.02
N SER A 18 8.07 -5.78 15.13
CA SER A 18 8.45 -7.18 15.36
C SER A 18 7.86 -8.16 14.34
N ILE A 19 6.74 -7.81 13.71
CA ILE A 19 6.08 -8.60 12.65
C ILE A 19 6.68 -8.30 11.26
N SER A 20 7.32 -7.14 11.09
CA SER A 20 7.87 -6.69 9.80
C SER A 20 8.80 -7.71 9.10
N PRO A 21 9.63 -8.54 9.79
CA PRO A 21 10.45 -9.54 9.10
C PRO A 21 9.60 -10.59 8.37
N PHE A 22 8.50 -11.03 9.01
CA PHE A 22 7.54 -11.95 8.39
C PHE A 22 6.84 -11.29 7.20
N LEU A 23 6.40 -10.04 7.35
CA LEU A 23 5.77 -9.28 6.27
C LEU A 23 6.72 -9.09 5.08
N ASN A 24 7.99 -8.83 5.34
CA ASN A 24 9.00 -8.70 4.29
C ASN A 24 9.16 -10.01 3.52
N TYR A 25 9.16 -11.17 4.18
CA TYR A 25 9.14 -12.47 3.49
C TYR A 25 7.85 -12.72 2.71
N TRP A 26 6.69 -12.38 3.29
CA TRP A 26 5.41 -12.48 2.60
C TRP A 26 5.38 -11.66 1.31
N LEU A 27 5.82 -10.40 1.37
CA LEU A 27 5.93 -9.52 0.20
C LEU A 27 6.97 -10.03 -0.80
N SER A 28 8.08 -10.60 -0.33
CA SER A 28 9.11 -11.23 -1.17
C SER A 28 8.54 -12.38 -1.99
N PHE A 29 7.71 -13.23 -1.38
CA PHE A 29 6.99 -14.29 -2.08
C PHE A 29 6.09 -13.73 -3.19
N PHE A 30 5.27 -12.72 -2.90
CA PHE A 30 4.41 -12.09 -3.91
C PHE A 30 5.20 -11.34 -5.00
N PHE A 31 6.38 -10.80 -4.66
CA PHE A 31 7.29 -10.22 -5.63
C PHE A 31 7.84 -11.28 -6.59
N ILE A 32 8.27 -12.44 -6.10
CA ILE A 32 8.69 -13.55 -6.95
C ILE A 32 7.54 -14.02 -7.86
N LEU A 33 6.32 -14.16 -7.33
CA LEU A 33 5.14 -14.45 -8.16
C LEU A 33 4.91 -13.38 -9.24
N THR A 34 5.17 -12.12 -8.92
CA THR A 34 5.08 -11.01 -9.87
C THR A 34 6.14 -11.12 -10.96
N LEU A 35 7.37 -11.51 -10.63
CA LEU A 35 8.44 -11.79 -11.60
C LEU A 35 8.04 -12.92 -12.55
N ILE A 36 7.52 -14.03 -12.03
CA ILE A 36 7.06 -15.16 -12.83
C ILE A 36 5.95 -14.72 -13.80
N ARG A 37 4.93 -14.02 -13.29
CA ARG A 37 3.82 -13.49 -14.11
C ARG A 37 4.32 -12.52 -15.16
N LEU A 38 5.25 -11.64 -14.81
CA LEU A 38 5.83 -10.67 -15.73
C LEU A 38 6.62 -11.36 -16.85
N SER A 39 7.41 -12.37 -16.53
CA SER A 39 8.13 -13.18 -17.53
C SER A 39 7.17 -13.83 -18.53
N ILE A 40 6.09 -14.45 -18.04
CA ILE A 40 5.05 -15.04 -18.91
C ILE A 40 4.39 -13.94 -19.76
N PHE A 41 4.04 -12.80 -19.16
CA PHE A 41 3.41 -11.68 -19.84
C PHE A 41 4.27 -11.13 -20.98
N ILE A 42 5.59 -11.00 -20.76
CA ILE A 42 6.55 -10.55 -21.77
C ILE A 42 6.72 -11.61 -22.87
N ILE A 43 6.93 -12.88 -22.51
CA ILE A 43 7.11 -13.99 -23.47
C ILE A 43 5.89 -14.14 -24.38
N THR A 44 4.69 -13.99 -23.82
CA THR A 44 3.42 -14.06 -24.57
C THR A 44 3.07 -12.78 -25.32
N LYS A 45 3.94 -11.76 -25.31
CA LYS A 45 3.74 -10.45 -25.95
C LYS A 45 2.42 -9.79 -25.52
N GLU A 46 2.13 -9.83 -24.22
CA GLU A 46 0.93 -9.27 -23.59
C GLU A 46 -0.41 -9.91 -24.03
N LYS A 47 -0.38 -11.06 -24.71
CA LYS A 47 -1.61 -11.73 -25.19
C LYS A 47 -2.42 -12.41 -24.08
N VAL A 48 -1.81 -12.68 -22.93
CA VAL A 48 -2.45 -13.34 -21.78
C VAL A 48 -2.69 -12.31 -20.67
N SER A 49 -3.96 -12.13 -20.28
CA SER A 49 -4.30 -11.38 -19.08
C SER A 49 -3.95 -12.21 -17.85
N LEU A 50 -2.95 -11.77 -17.10
CA LEU A 50 -2.52 -12.41 -15.85
C LEU A 50 -2.93 -11.60 -14.62
N TYR A 51 -3.79 -10.60 -14.79
CA TYR A 51 -4.28 -9.81 -13.66
C TYR A 51 -5.32 -10.59 -12.86
N ASN A 52 -5.11 -10.70 -11.55
CA ASN A 52 -6.11 -11.19 -10.61
C ASN A 52 -6.12 -10.28 -9.38
N SER A 53 -7.25 -9.63 -9.13
CA SER A 53 -7.44 -8.73 -7.98
C SER A 53 -7.20 -9.43 -6.63
N MET A 54 -7.56 -10.71 -6.50
CA MET A 54 -7.33 -11.45 -5.25
C MET A 54 -5.85 -11.63 -4.97
N ILE A 55 -5.05 -11.94 -6.01
CA ILE A 55 -3.59 -12.08 -5.86
C ILE A 55 -2.95 -10.74 -5.53
N GLY A 56 -3.42 -9.65 -6.14
CA GLY A 56 -2.94 -8.30 -5.86
C GLY A 56 -3.23 -7.85 -4.42
N GLU A 57 -4.45 -8.08 -3.93
CA GLU A 57 -4.83 -7.69 -2.56
C GLU A 57 -4.28 -8.67 -1.49
N ALA A 58 -4.02 -9.95 -1.84
CA ALA A 58 -3.44 -10.93 -0.92
C ALA A 58 -2.01 -10.54 -0.46
N ALA A 59 -1.27 -9.77 -1.25
CA ALA A 59 0.01 -9.22 -0.81
C ALA A 59 -0.16 -8.26 0.40
N GLY A 60 -1.28 -7.55 0.49
CA GLY A 60 -1.56 -6.57 1.56
C GLY A 60 -2.41 -7.11 2.72
N ILE A 61 -3.04 -8.28 2.61
CA ILE A 61 -4.02 -8.76 3.62
C ILE A 61 -3.40 -8.93 5.00
N VAL A 62 -2.20 -9.50 5.08
CA VAL A 62 -1.51 -9.72 6.37
C VAL A 62 -1.21 -8.38 7.03
N LEU A 63 -0.79 -7.39 6.25
CA LEU A 63 -0.53 -6.04 6.73
C LEU A 63 -1.80 -5.40 7.31
N ILE A 64 -2.96 -5.54 6.66
CA ILE A 64 -4.25 -5.03 7.15
C ILE A 64 -4.68 -5.75 8.44
N LEU A 65 -4.51 -7.08 8.50
CA LEU A 65 -4.81 -7.85 9.70
C LEU A 65 -3.91 -7.42 10.88
N SER A 66 -2.62 -7.17 10.64
CA SER A 66 -1.71 -6.65 11.65
C SER A 66 -2.14 -5.27 12.17
N HIS A 67 -2.60 -4.36 11.29
CA HIS A 67 -3.19 -3.08 11.73
C HIS A 67 -4.44 -3.28 12.59
N THR A 68 -5.25 -4.29 12.27
CA THR A 68 -6.46 -4.62 13.05
C THR A 68 -6.08 -5.13 14.46
N ILE A 69 -5.00 -5.91 14.58
CA ILE A 69 -4.48 -6.33 15.89
C ILE A 69 -3.97 -5.11 16.68
N CYS A 70 -3.19 -4.23 16.03
CA CYS A 70 -2.68 -3.00 16.65
C CYS A 70 -3.82 -2.07 17.10
N PHE A 71 -4.91 -2.01 16.34
CA PHE A 71 -6.13 -1.31 16.74
C PHE A 71 -6.73 -1.87 18.03
N CYS A 72 -6.87 -3.19 18.14
CA CYS A 72 -7.36 -3.83 19.37
C CYS A 72 -6.42 -3.57 20.56
N MET A 73 -5.10 -3.61 20.34
CA MET A 73 -4.10 -3.26 21.35
C MET A 73 -4.24 -1.80 21.81
N ALA A 74 -4.46 -0.87 20.87
CA ALA A 74 -4.66 0.55 21.16
C ALA A 74 -5.93 0.80 22.00
N ILE A 75 -7.04 0.12 21.69
CA ILE A 75 -8.26 0.17 22.49
C ILE A 75 -7.99 -0.33 23.91
N TYR A 76 -7.32 -1.48 24.03
CA TYR A 76 -7.02 -2.08 25.33
C TYR A 76 -6.10 -1.19 26.18
N ALA A 77 -5.11 -0.55 25.54
CA ALA A 77 -4.21 0.42 26.16
C ALA A 77 -4.86 1.78 26.44
N LYS A 78 -6.11 2.01 26.01
CA LYS A 78 -6.81 3.31 26.05
C LYS A 78 -6.04 4.42 25.32
N ASP A 79 -5.26 4.06 24.31
CA ASP A 79 -4.53 4.98 23.45
C ASP A 79 -5.46 5.46 22.33
N ILE A 80 -6.11 6.60 22.54
CA ILE A 80 -7.08 7.18 21.60
C ILE A 80 -6.43 7.53 20.27
N PHE A 81 -5.21 8.07 20.30
CA PHE A 81 -4.51 8.51 19.10
C PHE A 81 -4.19 7.32 18.19
N SER A 82 -3.55 6.28 18.75
CA SER A 82 -3.27 5.04 18.01
C SER A 82 -4.56 4.34 17.59
N THR A 83 -5.62 4.38 18.41
CA THR A 83 -6.93 3.81 18.06
C THR A 83 -7.47 4.45 16.79
N ILE A 84 -7.50 5.78 16.69
CA ILE A 84 -7.99 6.49 15.50
C ILE A 84 -7.10 6.19 14.28
N LEU A 85 -5.78 6.15 14.49
CA LEU A 85 -4.83 5.93 13.41
C LEU A 85 -4.92 4.51 12.83
N PHE A 86 -4.92 3.49 13.68
CA PHE A 86 -5.05 2.08 13.28
C PHE A 86 -6.47 1.70 12.84
N LEU A 87 -7.51 2.42 13.29
CA LEU A 87 -8.89 2.23 12.82
C LEU A 87 -8.97 2.33 11.30
N TRP A 88 -8.25 3.29 10.71
CA TRP A 88 -8.33 3.55 9.28
C TRP A 88 -7.71 2.42 8.43
N TRP A 89 -6.48 1.99 8.74
CA TRP A 89 -5.74 0.96 7.97
C TRP A 89 -6.00 -0.48 8.42
N GLY A 90 -6.66 -0.69 9.56
CA GLY A 90 -7.16 -1.98 10.01
C GLY A 90 -8.65 -2.16 9.69
N PRO A 91 -9.56 -2.06 10.68
CA PRO A 91 -10.99 -2.32 10.48
C PRO A 91 -11.65 -1.47 9.38
N GLY A 92 -11.28 -0.20 9.28
CA GLY A 92 -11.81 0.73 8.29
C GLY A 92 -11.53 0.30 6.85
N PHE A 93 -10.37 -0.31 6.60
CA PHE A 93 -10.05 -0.87 5.29
C PHE A 93 -10.95 -2.08 4.97
N LEU A 94 -11.18 -2.97 5.94
CA LEU A 94 -12.08 -4.12 5.79
C LEU A 94 -13.52 -3.67 5.50
N ILE A 95 -14.02 -2.69 6.27
CA ILE A 95 -15.35 -2.09 6.07
C ILE A 95 -15.47 -1.49 4.66
N THR A 96 -14.46 -0.72 4.23
CA THR A 96 -14.43 -0.15 2.88
C THR A 96 -14.46 -1.24 1.80
N GLY A 97 -13.74 -2.35 2.01
CA GLY A 97 -13.76 -3.53 1.15
C GLY A 97 -15.15 -4.16 1.02
N VAL A 98 -15.86 -4.31 2.15
CA VAL A 98 -17.24 -4.83 2.18
C VAL A 98 -18.19 -3.88 1.45
N ILE A 99 -18.12 -2.57 1.73
CA ILE A 99 -18.96 -1.57 1.06
C ILE A 99 -18.71 -1.59 -0.46
N LEU A 100 -17.46 -1.71 -0.91
CA LEU A 100 -17.16 -1.87 -2.33
C LEU A 100 -17.85 -3.12 -2.89
N PHE A 101 -17.67 -4.27 -2.23
CA PHE A 101 -18.22 -5.52 -2.72
C PHE A 101 -19.75 -5.42 -2.87
N LEU A 102 -20.44 -4.93 -1.84
CA LEU A 102 -21.89 -4.76 -1.86
C LEU A 102 -22.33 -3.76 -2.95
N SER A 103 -21.59 -2.66 -3.11
CA SER A 103 -21.88 -1.66 -4.14
C SER A 103 -21.68 -2.22 -5.55
N LYS A 104 -20.62 -3.00 -5.80
CA LYS A 104 -20.38 -3.69 -7.09
C LYS A 104 -21.43 -4.75 -7.41
N LYS A 105 -22.03 -5.36 -6.39
CA LYS A 105 -23.16 -6.29 -6.53
C LYS A 105 -24.50 -5.58 -6.68
N ASN A 106 -24.51 -4.24 -6.78
CA ASN A 106 -25.72 -3.41 -6.82
C ASN A 106 -26.67 -3.63 -5.63
N LEU A 107 -26.15 -4.13 -4.49
CA LEU A 107 -26.94 -4.37 -3.27
C LEU A 107 -27.13 -3.09 -2.46
N ILE A 108 -26.21 -2.13 -2.61
CA ILE A 108 -26.29 -0.81 -1.97
C ILE A 108 -25.95 0.27 -3.00
N ASN A 109 -26.60 1.42 -2.88
CA ASN A 109 -26.23 2.61 -3.63
C ASN A 109 -25.28 3.46 -2.78
N PHE A 110 -24.01 3.55 -3.19
CA PHE A 110 -22.98 4.28 -2.46
C PHE A 110 -22.30 5.31 -3.35
N ASN A 111 -22.26 6.58 -2.91
CA ASN A 111 -21.66 7.68 -3.67
C ASN A 111 -20.14 7.70 -3.53
N TRP A 112 -19.49 6.80 -4.25
CA TRP A 112 -18.04 6.67 -4.31
C TRP A 112 -17.29 7.94 -4.70
N ALA A 113 -17.90 8.83 -5.50
CA ALA A 113 -17.24 10.05 -5.95
C ALA A 113 -17.02 11.05 -4.81
N LEU A 114 -17.94 11.09 -3.83
CA LEU A 114 -17.80 11.91 -2.62
C LEU A 114 -16.78 11.29 -1.66
N TYR A 115 -16.97 10.01 -1.33
CA TYR A 115 -16.17 9.33 -0.31
C TYR A 115 -14.75 8.96 -0.79
N GLY A 116 -14.54 8.77 -2.10
CA GLY A 116 -13.24 8.43 -2.68
C GLY A 116 -12.17 9.50 -2.44
N ARG A 117 -12.54 10.78 -2.46
CA ARG A 117 -11.60 11.86 -2.14
C ARG A 117 -11.21 11.87 -0.67
N VAL A 118 -12.20 11.75 0.22
CA VAL A 118 -11.98 11.69 1.67
C VAL A 118 -11.11 10.50 2.03
N THR A 119 -11.41 9.32 1.49
CA THR A 119 -10.64 8.11 1.75
C THR A 119 -9.20 8.25 1.26
N SER A 120 -8.98 8.87 0.10
CA SER A 120 -7.63 9.11 -0.42
C SER A 120 -6.80 10.05 0.47
N ILE A 121 -7.41 11.11 0.99
CA ILE A 121 -6.74 12.06 1.89
C ILE A 121 -6.41 11.37 3.21
N ALA A 122 -7.39 10.70 3.83
CA ALA A 122 -7.21 9.99 5.09
C ALA A 122 -6.08 8.95 4.98
N CYS A 123 -6.02 8.16 3.91
CA CYS A 123 -4.91 7.20 3.69
C CYS A 123 -3.54 7.86 3.64
N LYS A 124 -3.41 9.03 2.99
CA LYS A 124 -2.13 9.74 2.86
C LYS A 124 -1.69 10.33 4.20
N VAL A 125 -2.62 10.97 4.91
CA VAL A 125 -2.36 11.56 6.23
C VAL A 125 -1.97 10.48 7.23
N SER A 126 -2.73 9.38 7.31
CA SER A 126 -2.39 8.25 8.16
C SER A 126 -1.01 7.67 7.84
N TYR A 127 -0.68 7.51 6.55
CA TYR A 127 0.65 7.05 6.15
C TYR A 127 1.77 7.97 6.66
N VAL A 128 1.65 9.28 6.46
CA VAL A 128 2.68 10.24 6.90
C VAL A 128 2.86 10.18 8.41
N ILE A 129 1.75 10.12 9.16
CA ILE A 129 1.78 10.02 10.62
C ILE A 129 2.46 8.71 11.04
N PHE A 130 2.11 7.56 10.44
CA PHE A 130 2.77 6.30 10.70
C PHE A 130 4.27 6.35 10.41
N MET A 131 4.68 6.86 9.24
CA MET A 131 6.10 6.94 8.89
C MET A 131 6.87 7.81 9.85
N PHE A 132 6.29 8.94 10.29
CA PHE A 132 6.90 9.80 11.29
C PHE A 132 7.07 9.09 12.63
N ILE A 133 6.04 8.36 13.09
CA ILE A 133 6.10 7.60 14.35
C ILE A 133 7.17 6.51 14.29
N TYR A 134 7.17 5.69 13.24
CA TYR A 134 8.16 4.62 13.10
C TYR A 134 9.58 5.17 12.95
N TRP A 135 9.74 6.29 12.25
CA TRP A 135 11.02 6.98 12.17
C TRP A 135 11.48 7.46 13.54
N TRP A 136 10.59 8.08 14.31
CA TRP A 136 10.87 8.58 15.66
C TRP A 136 11.20 7.46 16.66
N LEU A 137 10.57 6.28 16.50
CA LEU A 137 10.81 5.10 17.31
C LEU A 137 11.99 4.23 16.81
N GLU A 138 12.65 4.63 15.72
CA GLU A 138 13.71 3.85 15.06
C GLU A 138 13.26 2.45 14.57
N ASP A 139 11.96 2.28 14.31
CA ASP A 139 11.35 1.07 13.75
C ASP A 139 11.52 1.07 12.21
N TRP A 140 12.75 0.83 11.75
CA TRP A 140 13.10 1.00 10.34
C TRP A 140 12.59 -0.12 9.42
N SER A 141 12.43 -1.34 9.94
CA SER A 141 12.06 -2.49 9.11
C SER A 141 10.63 -2.38 8.59
N ILE A 142 9.69 -1.86 9.38
CA ILE A 142 8.31 -1.63 8.97
C ILE A 142 8.19 -0.48 7.97
N ILE A 143 9.02 0.57 8.07
CA ILE A 143 9.09 1.63 7.04
C ILE A 143 9.50 1.01 5.69
N PHE A 144 10.48 0.10 5.69
CA PHE A 144 10.84 -0.67 4.50
C PHE A 144 9.68 -1.55 4.03
N THR A 145 8.97 -2.25 4.92
CA THR A 145 7.80 -3.08 4.58
C THR A 145 6.71 -2.29 3.85
N PHE A 146 6.34 -1.10 4.34
CA PHE A 146 5.36 -0.26 3.65
C PHE A 146 5.85 0.19 2.28
N SER A 147 7.11 0.57 2.18
CA SER A 147 7.75 1.00 0.94
C SER A 147 7.76 -0.13 -0.10
N PHE A 148 8.14 -1.33 0.33
CA PHE A 148 8.07 -2.55 -0.48
C PHE A 148 6.63 -2.75 -0.97
N TRP A 149 5.66 -2.88 -0.07
CA TRP A 149 4.27 -3.16 -0.43
C TRP A 149 3.72 -2.14 -1.45
N ILE A 150 3.94 -0.84 -1.21
CA ILE A 150 3.44 0.23 -2.08
C ILE A 150 4.09 0.17 -3.47
N ILE A 151 5.40 -0.04 -3.56
CA ILE A 151 6.10 -0.11 -4.85
C ILE A 151 5.75 -1.38 -5.61
N HIS A 152 5.68 -2.52 -4.92
CA HIS A 152 5.25 -3.79 -5.50
C HIS A 152 3.84 -3.69 -6.10
N ASP A 153 2.94 -3.01 -5.40
CA ASP A 153 1.59 -2.77 -5.86
C ASP A 153 1.54 -1.87 -7.12
N GLN A 154 2.34 -0.80 -7.14
CA GLN A 154 2.48 0.07 -8.32
C GLN A 154 2.96 -0.69 -9.55
N ILE A 155 3.95 -1.59 -9.37
CA ILE A 155 4.47 -2.45 -10.44
C ILE A 155 3.34 -3.34 -10.99
N ASN A 156 2.58 -4.00 -10.12
CA ASN A 156 1.48 -4.87 -10.54
C ASN A 156 0.44 -4.14 -11.39
N LEU A 157 0.02 -2.95 -10.94
CA LEU A 157 -0.96 -2.13 -11.68
C LEU A 157 -0.41 -1.64 -13.02
N ALA A 158 0.84 -1.18 -13.04
CA ALA A 158 1.46 -0.67 -14.25
C ALA A 158 1.58 -1.74 -15.34
N TRP A 159 2.01 -2.95 -14.97
CA TRP A 159 2.24 -4.03 -15.93
C TRP A 159 0.95 -4.75 -16.34
N PHE A 160 0.12 -5.15 -15.38
CA PHE A 160 -1.01 -6.04 -15.65
C PHE A 160 -2.35 -5.32 -15.86
N CYS A 161 -2.47 -4.07 -15.42
CA CYS A 161 -3.67 -3.26 -15.66
C CYS A 161 -3.43 -2.09 -16.61
N THR A 162 -2.17 -1.80 -16.96
CA THR A 162 -1.80 -0.57 -17.69
C THR A 162 -2.34 0.68 -16.97
N ASN A 163 -2.49 0.61 -15.65
CA ASN A 163 -3.03 1.68 -14.83
C ASN A 163 -1.86 2.53 -14.31
N ALA A 164 -1.76 3.76 -14.81
CA ALA A 164 -0.74 4.70 -14.41
C ALA A 164 -1.05 5.43 -13.10
N ASP A 165 -2.27 5.31 -12.57
CA ASP A 165 -2.76 6.15 -11.48
C ASP A 165 -1.80 6.28 -10.29
N ARG A 166 -1.38 5.16 -9.70
CA ARG A 166 -0.52 5.21 -8.51
C ARG A 166 0.89 5.70 -8.83
N THR A 167 1.42 5.36 -10.00
CA THR A 167 2.75 5.76 -10.44
C THR A 167 2.79 7.24 -10.87
N ARG A 168 1.71 7.71 -11.51
CA ARG A 168 1.48 9.09 -11.95
C ARG A 168 1.26 10.03 -10.77
N ARG A 169 0.45 9.61 -9.78
CA ARG A 169 0.25 10.39 -8.55
C ARG A 169 1.55 10.63 -7.79
N THR A 170 2.60 9.81 -7.98
CA THR A 170 3.95 10.11 -7.48
C THR A 170 4.47 11.46 -7.96
N PHE A 171 4.05 11.93 -9.14
CA PHE A 171 4.50 13.17 -9.77
C PHE A 171 3.45 14.29 -9.78
N GLU A 172 2.15 13.98 -9.62
CA GLU A 172 1.06 14.97 -9.67
C GLU A 172 0.53 15.42 -8.30
N ASP A 173 0.53 14.54 -7.29
CA ASP A 173 -0.13 14.76 -5.99
C ASP A 173 0.86 14.49 -4.84
N TYR A 174 1.40 15.55 -4.23
CA TYR A 174 2.23 15.46 -3.02
C TYR A 174 3.52 14.64 -3.21
N PHE A 175 4.30 15.00 -4.23
CA PHE A 175 5.59 14.40 -4.63
C PHE A 175 6.49 13.98 -3.45
N LEU A 176 6.59 14.83 -2.42
CA LEU A 176 7.41 14.58 -1.22
C LEU A 176 6.99 13.32 -0.44
N ILE A 177 5.68 13.10 -0.22
CA ILE A 177 5.16 11.93 0.52
C ILE A 177 5.38 10.64 -0.28
N ARG A 178 5.50 10.73 -1.60
CA ARG A 178 5.63 9.55 -2.46
C ARG A 178 7.07 9.22 -2.80
N LEU A 179 7.97 10.20 -2.72
CA LEU A 179 9.41 9.95 -2.68
C LEU A 179 9.80 9.11 -1.47
N THR A 180 9.10 9.22 -0.33
CA THR A 180 9.39 8.36 0.83
C THR A 180 9.12 6.88 0.53
N TYR A 181 8.20 6.54 -0.38
CA TYR A 181 7.99 5.15 -0.81
C TYR A 181 9.21 4.57 -1.51
N VAL A 182 9.83 5.35 -2.40
CA VAL A 182 11.03 4.91 -3.12
C VAL A 182 12.25 5.02 -2.21
N GLY A 183 12.33 6.08 -1.41
CA GLY A 183 13.38 6.31 -0.42
C GLY A 183 13.47 5.18 0.61
N GLY A 184 12.34 4.67 1.08
CA GLY A 184 12.31 3.56 2.03
C GLY A 184 12.88 2.25 1.48
N LEU A 185 12.94 2.05 0.15
CA LEU A 185 13.64 0.89 -0.44
C LEU A 185 15.16 0.92 -0.19
N PHE A 186 15.72 2.09 0.13
CA PHE A 186 17.15 2.23 0.42
C PHE A 186 17.51 1.90 1.87
N ILE A 187 16.54 1.75 2.77
CA ILE A 187 16.76 1.41 4.19
C ILE A 187 17.74 0.24 4.38
N PRO A 188 17.57 -0.94 3.75
CA PRO A 188 18.47 -2.08 3.98
C PRO A 188 19.93 -1.85 3.53
N PHE A 189 20.21 -0.77 2.79
CA PHE A 189 21.59 -0.42 2.39
C PHE A 189 22.31 0.43 3.44
N PHE A 190 21.57 1.20 4.24
CA PHE A 190 22.12 2.14 5.20
C PHE A 190 21.85 1.74 6.66
N ILE A 191 20.80 0.95 6.89
CA ILE A 191 20.34 0.53 8.21
C ILE A 191 20.24 -0.98 8.23
N ASN A 192 20.81 -1.59 9.28
CA ASN A 192 20.79 -3.03 9.44
C ASN A 192 19.43 -3.50 10.00
N ILE A 193 18.47 -3.70 9.10
CA ILE A 193 17.17 -4.32 9.42
C ILE A 193 17.25 -5.86 9.35
N PRO A 194 16.33 -6.59 10.01
CA PRO A 194 16.28 -8.05 9.92
C PRO A 194 16.28 -8.55 8.47
N ASN A 195 17.16 -9.51 8.17
CA ASN A 195 17.32 -10.10 6.84
C ASN A 195 17.78 -9.13 5.74
N SER A 196 18.42 -8.02 6.10
CA SER A 196 18.88 -6.97 5.17
C SER A 196 19.62 -7.51 3.93
N GLN A 197 20.44 -8.55 4.07
CA GLN A 197 21.18 -9.14 2.95
C GLN A 197 20.28 -9.75 1.86
N ILE A 198 19.14 -10.34 2.24
CA ILE A 198 18.15 -10.88 1.30
C ILE A 198 17.31 -9.73 0.72
N LEU A 199 17.02 -8.69 1.52
CA LEU A 199 16.16 -7.58 1.12
C LEU A 199 16.85 -6.60 0.16
N LYS A 200 18.17 -6.44 0.22
CA LYS A 200 18.94 -5.60 -0.72
C LYS A 200 18.71 -5.96 -2.20
N PRO A 201 18.93 -7.20 -2.67
CA PRO A 201 18.68 -7.54 -4.07
C PRO A 201 17.21 -7.40 -4.46
N ILE A 202 16.26 -7.66 -3.54
CA ILE A 202 14.83 -7.44 -3.77
C ILE A 202 14.52 -5.96 -3.95
N ALA A 203 15.07 -5.09 -3.11
CA ALA A 203 14.93 -3.64 -3.22
C ALA A 203 15.45 -3.10 -4.56
N ILE A 204 16.59 -3.60 -5.03
CA ILE A 204 17.13 -3.27 -6.36
C ILE A 204 16.16 -3.75 -7.45
N GLY A 205 15.67 -4.99 -7.36
CA GLY A 205 14.71 -5.55 -8.32
C GLY A 205 13.43 -4.73 -8.40
N LEU A 206 12.86 -4.34 -7.25
CA LEU A 206 11.70 -3.47 -7.16
C LEU A 206 11.97 -2.11 -7.80
N LEU A 207 13.09 -1.47 -7.47
CA LEU A 207 13.45 -0.16 -8.02
C LEU A 207 13.57 -0.20 -9.54
N LEU A 208 14.30 -1.19 -10.08
CA LEU A 208 14.47 -1.35 -11.52
C LEU A 208 13.13 -1.59 -12.22
N LEU A 209 12.31 -2.51 -11.70
CA LEU A 209 10.99 -2.79 -12.26
C LEU A 209 10.05 -1.61 -12.18
N TRP A 210 10.13 -0.81 -11.11
CA TRP A 210 9.36 0.41 -10.98
C TRP A 210 9.76 1.45 -12.02
N ILE A 211 11.06 1.66 -12.25
CA ILE A 211 11.56 2.54 -13.33
C ILE A 211 11.08 2.05 -14.70
N PHE A 212 11.17 0.74 -14.97
CA PHE A 212 10.67 0.16 -16.23
C PHE A 212 9.15 0.29 -16.37
N SER A 213 8.41 0.21 -15.27
CA SER A 213 6.96 0.44 -15.24
C SER A 213 6.62 1.86 -15.70
N ILE A 214 7.30 2.87 -15.17
CA ILE A 214 7.14 4.28 -15.60
C ILE A 214 7.42 4.40 -17.10
N ARG A 215 8.58 3.90 -17.56
CA ARG A 215 8.97 3.96 -18.97
C ARG A 215 7.92 3.31 -19.88
N ARG A 216 7.37 2.15 -19.49
CA ARG A 216 6.33 1.46 -20.24
C ARG A 216 5.05 2.29 -20.33
N LEU A 217 4.59 2.84 -19.20
CA LEU A 217 3.36 3.65 -19.17
C LEU A 217 3.50 4.92 -20.02
N LEU A 218 4.69 5.56 -20.00
CA LEU A 218 5.01 6.70 -20.87
C LEU A 218 4.98 6.30 -22.35
N LYS A 219 5.63 5.19 -22.72
CA LYS A 219 5.62 4.67 -24.10
C LYS A 219 4.22 4.31 -24.61
N LYS A 220 3.34 3.85 -23.72
CA LYS A 220 1.94 3.55 -24.04
C LYS A 220 1.04 4.79 -24.11
N GLY A 221 1.55 5.98 -23.78
CA GLY A 221 0.77 7.22 -23.78
C GLY A 221 -0.31 7.29 -22.69
N VAL A 222 -0.36 6.32 -21.77
CA VAL A 222 -1.38 6.26 -20.70
C VAL A 222 -0.93 6.98 -19.43
N PHE A 223 0.35 7.34 -19.33
CA PHE A 223 0.90 7.92 -18.11
C PHE A 223 0.24 9.24 -17.70
N PHE A 224 -0.24 10.05 -18.65
CA PHE A 224 -0.90 11.32 -18.36
C PHE A 224 -2.43 11.24 -18.42
N ASN A 225 -2.98 10.09 -18.84
CA ASN A 225 -4.42 9.90 -18.96
C ASN A 225 -5.00 9.44 -17.63
N ARG A 226 -6.07 10.13 -17.16
CA ARG A 226 -6.82 9.66 -15.99
C ARG A 226 -7.57 8.37 -16.36
N PRO A 227 -7.62 7.37 -15.46
CA PRO A 227 -8.44 6.18 -15.68
C PRO A 227 -9.89 6.59 -15.96
N THR A 228 -10.45 6.15 -17.08
CA THR A 228 -11.84 6.41 -17.45
C THR A 228 -12.77 5.49 -16.66
N GLY A 229 -13.15 5.93 -15.46
CA GLY A 229 -14.48 5.74 -14.86
C GLY A 229 -15.09 4.34 -14.65
N GLU A 230 -14.49 3.23 -15.06
CA GLU A 230 -15.17 1.92 -14.97
C GLU A 230 -15.14 1.28 -13.58
N GLY A 231 -14.48 1.88 -12.58
CA GLY A 231 -14.54 1.39 -11.19
C GLY A 231 -14.03 -0.05 -11.01
N SER A 232 -13.29 -0.58 -12.01
CA SER A 232 -12.82 -1.96 -12.04
C SER A 232 -11.92 -2.27 -10.85
N PHE A 233 -11.23 -1.25 -10.33
CA PHE A 233 -10.38 -1.34 -9.14
C PHE A 233 -10.93 -0.47 -8.01
N LEU A 234 -10.79 -0.94 -6.76
CA LEU A 234 -11.15 -0.24 -5.51
C LEU A 234 -10.46 1.13 -5.37
N ARG A 235 -9.52 1.43 -6.27
CA ARG A 235 -8.50 2.46 -6.18
C ARG A 235 -8.74 3.59 -7.18
N ASP A 236 -9.50 3.32 -8.25
CA ASP A 236 -9.93 4.29 -9.26
C ASP A 236 -11.25 4.97 -8.89
N ILE A 237 -11.81 4.60 -7.74
CA ILE A 237 -13.05 5.14 -7.15
C ILE A 237 -13.05 6.67 -7.11
N ILE A 238 -11.88 7.30 -6.95
CA ILE A 238 -11.75 8.76 -6.90
C ILE A 238 -12.06 9.46 -8.23
N TYR A 239 -12.01 8.72 -9.33
CA TYR A 239 -12.27 9.21 -10.67
C TYR A 239 -13.69 8.91 -11.14
N LEU A 240 -14.50 8.26 -10.30
CA LEU A 240 -15.90 8.05 -10.61
C LEU A 240 -16.61 9.41 -10.65
N PRO A 241 -17.39 9.69 -11.71
CA PRO A 241 -18.18 10.91 -11.76
C PRO A 241 -19.22 10.90 -10.63
N ILE A 242 -19.47 12.07 -10.03
CA ILE A 242 -20.57 12.22 -9.08
C ILE A 242 -21.86 11.94 -9.85
N LYS A 243 -22.51 10.80 -9.56
CA LYS A 243 -23.89 10.59 -10.01
C LYS A 243 -24.74 11.67 -9.34
N ARG A 244 -25.26 12.59 -10.15
CA ARG A 244 -26.30 13.54 -9.74
C ARG A 244 -27.62 12.81 -9.59
#